data_AF-A0AAD4E2V1-F1
#
_entry.id   AF-A0AAD4E2V1-F1
#
_cell.length_a   1.000
_cell.length_b   1.000
_cell.length_c   1.000
_cell.angle_alpha   90.00
_cell.angle_beta   90.00
_cell.angle_gamma   90.00
#
_symmetry.space_group_name_H-M   'P 1'
#
loop_
_entity.id
_entity.type
_entity.pdbx_description
1 polymer ?
#
loop_
_entity_poly.entity_id
_entity_poly.type
_entity_poly.pdbx_seq_one_letter_code
_entity_poly.pdbx_strand_id
1 'polypeptide(L)'
;MHLSSASNVKAYLVIARCGNLPVNIRNVDGPGGGRLVGWLPIVPADSDEDSKLSYTNLKKVVWHKSFMVLLETLILISKTSFAHQCYDKILRWLYPLILILLADYEEQCVMALIRGFNSACPCPICLVPKDQLTDHSTTYPTRTIEDAQACLRLWNLDRAAGEAALKKQSLRPVDSYNHQNSFWIIEWSSPHDALSQDTLHAYDSGLFGNHLFEEVKGHVKALGRAAEKTMDDQFDAFPVTNISFSDGNKFLDISKQLLYAAQNVLTCKDDEGGYALLKCIASYLHVYMYITLDVHTESTIVAGEAEILVFQKCLDEYIKILGDEAIKNWNFPKAHSMKHDIANQILRLDHMTFVSVVLHSCVNHLDEEQRKAMLSERELETEDLDDQSFGGHIHLGAPQRSMTLVQLENNNVSNRAFGQFRKKLSTFLNHALPAYNIPLPDGKTWLTLSAQDTVQEHRYLKVNYESVVDWKLTTDHLRCNPSFHGRERCDYALVRTQDKDGNDKNIFVRILFMFKQSVGCQTLDLALVLPLDSLTGSQHSVDRDL
;
A
#
# COMPACT_ATOMS: atom_id res chain seq x y z
N MET A 1 -21.90 15.74 -5.09
CA MET A 1 -22.49 16.33 -6.32
C MET A 1 -23.96 15.95 -6.38
N HIS A 2 -24.87 16.92 -6.25
CA HIS A 2 -26.32 16.68 -6.35
C HIS A 2 -26.79 17.08 -7.75
N LEU A 3 -27.43 16.15 -8.47
CA LEU A 3 -28.07 16.45 -9.75
C LEU A 3 -29.59 16.33 -9.60
N SER A 4 -30.28 17.36 -10.06
CA SER A 4 -31.72 17.40 -10.29
C SER A 4 -31.95 17.04 -11.76
N SER A 5 -31.93 15.75 -12.11
CA SER A 5 -32.35 15.31 -13.44
C SER A 5 -33.71 14.63 -13.34
N ALA A 6 -34.72 15.33 -13.85
CA ALA A 6 -36.16 15.06 -13.77
C ALA A 6 -36.83 15.43 -12.41
N SER A 7 -37.47 16.62 -12.40
CA SER A 7 -38.58 16.96 -11.49
C SER A 7 -38.28 16.94 -9.97
N ASN A 8 -37.48 17.90 -9.49
CA ASN A 8 -37.32 18.24 -8.06
C ASN A 8 -36.79 17.16 -7.09
N VAL A 9 -36.41 15.97 -7.56
CA VAL A 9 -35.86 14.92 -6.70
C VAL A 9 -34.35 15.08 -6.58
N LYS A 10 -33.86 15.22 -5.33
CA LYS A 10 -32.43 15.19 -5.01
C LYS A 10 -32.00 13.75 -4.74
N ALA A 11 -30.88 13.34 -5.34
CA ALA A 11 -30.26 12.04 -5.08
C ALA A 11 -28.73 12.16 -5.11
N TYR A 12 -28.04 11.23 -4.44
CA TYR A 12 -26.60 11.06 -4.60
C TYR A 12 -26.32 10.16 -5.80
N LEU A 13 -25.41 10.58 -6.66
CA LEU A 13 -24.96 9.77 -7.79
C LEU A 13 -23.99 8.71 -7.31
N VAL A 14 -24.15 7.48 -7.81
CA VAL A 14 -23.16 6.43 -7.67
C VAL A 14 -22.47 6.24 -9.00
N ILE A 15 -21.18 6.57 -9.05
CA ILE A 15 -20.38 6.54 -10.27
C ILE A 15 -19.31 5.45 -10.13
N ALA A 16 -19.33 4.45 -11.01
CA ALA A 16 -18.29 3.44 -11.10
C ALA A 16 -17.13 3.94 -11.97
N ARG A 17 -15.88 3.70 -11.54
CA ARG A 17 -14.65 4.10 -12.23
C ARG A 17 -13.58 3.02 -12.12
N CYS A 18 -12.71 2.92 -13.12
CA CYS A 18 -11.49 2.12 -13.02
C CYS A 18 -10.44 2.90 -12.24
N GLY A 19 -10.24 2.55 -10.96
CA GLY A 19 -9.35 3.27 -10.05
C GLY A 19 -7.86 3.26 -10.46
N ASN A 20 -7.45 2.27 -11.24
CA ASN A 20 -6.09 2.12 -11.77
C ASN A 20 -5.79 3.00 -13.00
N LEU A 21 -6.78 3.74 -13.51
CA LEU A 21 -6.56 4.69 -14.60
C LEU A 21 -6.14 6.07 -14.05
N PRO A 22 -5.20 6.76 -14.72
CA PRO A 22 -4.85 8.15 -14.43
C PRO A 22 -6.07 9.06 -14.30
N VAL A 23 -5.96 10.07 -13.42
CA VAL A 23 -7.09 10.97 -13.09
C VAL A 23 -7.66 11.70 -14.30
N ASN A 24 -6.81 12.06 -15.26
CA ASN A 24 -7.20 12.70 -16.52
C ASN A 24 -7.92 11.74 -17.48
N ILE A 25 -7.83 10.42 -17.29
CA ILE A 25 -8.58 9.43 -18.07
C ILE A 25 -9.91 9.11 -17.39
N ARG A 26 -9.93 8.97 -16.06
CA ARG A 26 -11.15 8.62 -15.31
C ARG A 26 -12.16 9.77 -15.20
N ASN A 27 -11.73 11.02 -15.43
CA ASN A 27 -12.56 12.23 -15.36
C ASN A 27 -13.05 12.75 -16.72
N VAL A 28 -12.79 12.07 -17.84
CA VAL A 28 -13.27 12.48 -19.18
C VAL A 28 -14.49 11.69 -19.63
N ASP A 29 -15.23 12.21 -20.60
CA ASP A 29 -16.41 11.56 -21.22
C ASP A 29 -16.04 10.44 -22.23
N GLY A 30 -14.99 9.67 -21.93
CA GLY A 30 -14.44 8.61 -22.78
C GLY A 30 -14.73 7.20 -22.27
N PRO A 31 -14.23 6.16 -22.97
CA PRO A 31 -14.32 4.76 -22.53
C PRO A 31 -13.74 4.49 -21.14
N GLY A 32 -12.73 5.26 -20.72
CA GLY A 32 -12.14 5.18 -19.37
C GLY A 32 -12.81 6.07 -18.32
N GLY A 33 -13.80 6.88 -18.73
CA GLY A 33 -14.54 7.79 -17.87
C GLY A 33 -15.49 7.10 -16.90
N GLY A 34 -15.84 7.79 -15.82
CA GLY A 34 -16.81 7.28 -14.86
C GLY A 34 -18.20 7.04 -15.46
N ARG A 35 -18.85 5.96 -15.04
CA ARG A 35 -20.21 5.59 -15.46
C ARG A 35 -21.16 5.69 -14.29
N LEU A 36 -22.29 6.35 -14.51
CA LEU A 36 -23.39 6.36 -13.55
C LEU A 36 -23.97 4.94 -13.45
N VAL A 37 -23.94 4.36 -12.25
CA VAL A 37 -24.43 3.00 -11.97
C VAL A 37 -25.58 2.98 -10.96
N GLY A 38 -25.91 4.11 -10.34
CA GLY A 38 -27.01 4.17 -9.40
C GLY A 38 -27.30 5.56 -8.86
N TRP A 39 -28.41 5.65 -8.14
CA TRP A 39 -28.87 6.84 -7.44
C TRP A 39 -29.25 6.44 -6.02
N LEU A 40 -28.64 7.05 -5.02
CA LEU A 40 -29.07 6.88 -3.63
C LEU A 40 -30.09 7.97 -3.28
N PRO A 41 -31.21 7.61 -2.65
CA PRO A 41 -32.23 8.57 -2.28
C PRO A 41 -31.71 9.52 -1.21
N ILE A 42 -32.08 10.80 -1.33
CA ILE A 42 -31.90 11.78 -0.26
C ILE A 42 -33.24 11.91 0.44
N VAL A 43 -33.29 11.51 1.70
CA VAL A 43 -34.43 11.81 2.57
C VAL A 43 -34.46 13.34 2.75
N PRO A 44 -35.55 14.03 2.38
CA PRO A 44 -35.65 15.48 2.50
C PRO A 44 -35.31 15.96 3.92
N ALA A 45 -34.84 17.20 4.04
CA ALA A 45 -34.80 17.85 5.34
C ALA A 45 -36.24 18.16 5.77
N ASP A 46 -36.52 18.00 7.04
CA ASP A 46 -37.81 18.28 7.66
C ASP A 46 -37.51 18.94 9.00
N SER A 47 -37.74 20.25 9.10
CA SER A 47 -37.38 21.03 10.28
C SER A 47 -38.08 20.52 11.56
N ASP A 48 -39.27 19.93 11.43
CA ASP A 48 -40.06 19.46 12.56
C ASP A 48 -39.58 18.07 13.02
N GLU A 49 -38.98 17.28 12.12
CA GLU A 49 -38.52 15.92 12.37
C GLU A 49 -37.00 15.78 12.53
N ASP A 50 -36.19 16.70 11.99
CA ASP A 50 -34.73 16.59 11.87
C ASP A 50 -34.01 16.49 13.23
N SER A 51 -34.60 17.09 14.27
CA SER A 51 -34.10 16.99 15.64
C SER A 51 -34.48 15.66 16.33
N LYS A 52 -35.41 14.89 15.76
CA LYS A 52 -35.91 13.65 16.36
C LYS A 52 -35.00 12.47 16.05
N LEU A 53 -34.77 11.68 17.09
CA LEU A 53 -33.98 10.45 17.03
C LEU A 53 -34.54 9.46 15.99
N SER A 54 -35.86 9.32 15.93
CA SER A 54 -36.55 8.44 14.97
C SER A 54 -36.22 8.81 13.52
N TYR A 55 -36.22 10.10 13.19
CA TYR A 55 -35.93 10.59 11.85
C TYR A 55 -34.44 10.43 11.49
N THR A 56 -33.55 10.76 12.44
CA THR A 56 -32.10 10.54 12.26
C THR A 56 -31.77 9.06 12.00
N ASN A 57 -32.45 8.14 12.69
CA ASN A 57 -32.28 6.70 12.46
C ASN A 57 -32.89 6.27 11.12
N LEU A 58 -34.06 6.81 10.76
CA LEU A 58 -34.70 6.54 9.48
C LEU A 58 -33.78 6.88 8.30
N LYS A 59 -33.10 8.04 8.31
CA LYS A 59 -32.15 8.43 7.25
C LYS A 59 -31.04 7.38 7.06
N LYS A 60 -30.50 6.84 8.16
CA LYS A 60 -29.47 5.79 8.11
C LYS A 60 -30.03 4.47 7.57
N VAL A 61 -31.23 4.08 8.00
CA VAL A 61 -31.91 2.88 7.49
C VAL A 61 -32.13 2.98 5.98
N VAL A 62 -32.64 4.12 5.51
CA VAL A 62 -32.86 4.38 4.07
C VAL A 62 -31.54 4.30 3.31
N TRP A 63 -30.49 4.96 3.81
CA TRP A 63 -29.18 4.94 3.17
C TRP A 63 -28.62 3.51 3.02
N HIS A 64 -28.58 2.73 4.09
CA HIS A 64 -28.03 1.38 4.05
C HIS A 64 -28.88 0.44 3.19
N LYS A 65 -30.22 0.51 3.28
CA LYS A 65 -31.08 -0.30 2.41
C LYS A 65 -30.87 0.01 0.94
N SER A 66 -30.81 1.30 0.59
CA SER A 66 -30.60 1.70 -0.80
C SER A 66 -29.21 1.32 -1.30
N PHE A 67 -28.18 1.43 -0.46
CA PHE A 67 -26.84 1.02 -0.84
C PHE A 67 -26.72 -0.50 -0.99
N MET A 68 -27.41 -1.30 -0.16
CA MET A 68 -27.44 -2.76 -0.32
C MET A 68 -27.94 -3.20 -1.69
N VAL A 69 -28.96 -2.55 -2.26
CA VAL A 69 -29.47 -2.87 -3.61
C VAL A 69 -28.37 -2.79 -4.66
N LEU A 70 -27.45 -1.82 -4.53
CA LEU A 70 -26.31 -1.68 -5.43
C LEU A 70 -25.23 -2.76 -5.20
N LEU A 71 -25.13 -3.25 -3.96
CA LEU A 71 -24.14 -4.24 -3.56
C LEU A 71 -24.61 -5.69 -3.76
N GLU A 72 -25.89 -5.95 -4.03
CA GLU A 72 -26.48 -7.30 -4.10
C GLU A 72 -25.66 -8.29 -4.94
N THR A 73 -25.21 -7.86 -6.12
CA THR A 73 -24.41 -8.69 -7.02
C THR A 73 -23.01 -8.98 -6.47
N LEU A 74 -22.45 -8.08 -5.67
CA LEU A 74 -21.12 -8.22 -5.06
C LEU A 74 -21.13 -9.15 -3.84
N ILE A 75 -22.27 -9.30 -3.15
CA ILE A 75 -22.37 -10.13 -1.94
C ILE A 75 -21.90 -11.56 -2.23
N LEU A 76 -22.50 -12.22 -3.24
CA LEU A 76 -22.15 -13.60 -3.57
C LEU A 76 -20.71 -13.69 -4.07
N ILE A 77 -20.32 -12.80 -4.97
CA ILE A 77 -19.02 -12.82 -5.64
C ILE A 77 -17.88 -12.51 -4.67
N SER A 78 -18.10 -11.68 -3.64
CA SER A 78 -17.11 -11.42 -2.58
C SER A 78 -16.74 -12.69 -1.81
N LYS A 79 -17.67 -13.66 -1.72
CA LYS A 79 -17.47 -14.94 -1.01
C LYS A 79 -16.90 -16.04 -1.90
N THR A 80 -17.38 -16.13 -3.15
CA THR A 80 -17.04 -17.25 -4.04
C THR A 80 -15.95 -16.92 -5.05
N SER A 81 -15.62 -15.64 -5.23
CA SER A 81 -14.86 -15.09 -6.38
C SER A 81 -15.52 -15.32 -7.74
N PHE A 82 -14.90 -14.76 -8.77
CA PHE A 82 -15.18 -15.09 -10.16
C PHE A 82 -13.91 -15.13 -11.00
N ALA A 83 -13.86 -16.03 -11.98
CA ALA A 83 -12.77 -16.12 -12.93
C ALA A 83 -12.96 -15.11 -14.07
N HIS A 84 -11.96 -14.28 -14.34
CA HIS A 84 -11.98 -13.30 -15.41
C HIS A 84 -10.70 -13.39 -16.25
N GLN A 85 -10.86 -13.51 -17.58
CA GLN A 85 -9.72 -13.43 -18.48
C GLN A 85 -9.37 -11.96 -18.72
N CYS A 86 -8.26 -11.52 -18.15
CA CYS A 86 -7.79 -10.15 -18.27
C CYS A 86 -7.27 -9.85 -19.69
N TYR A 87 -6.97 -8.57 -19.96
CA TYR A 87 -6.46 -8.10 -21.25
C TYR A 87 -5.19 -8.84 -21.71
N ASP A 88 -4.31 -9.17 -20.77
CA ASP A 88 -3.07 -9.94 -20.97
C ASP A 88 -3.30 -11.45 -21.20
N LYS A 89 -4.56 -11.88 -21.35
CA LYS A 89 -4.98 -13.27 -21.55
C LYS A 89 -4.76 -14.19 -20.36
N ILE A 90 -4.36 -13.65 -19.21
CA ILE A 90 -4.23 -14.40 -17.96
C ILE A 90 -5.60 -14.48 -17.29
N LEU A 91 -6.02 -15.69 -16.94
CA LEU A 91 -7.21 -15.94 -16.13
C LEU A 91 -6.88 -15.61 -14.67
N ARG A 92 -7.62 -14.68 -14.06
CA ARG A 92 -7.48 -14.32 -12.65
C ARG A 92 -8.78 -14.57 -11.90
N TRP A 93 -8.66 -15.08 -10.68
CA TRP A 93 -9.75 -15.15 -9.72
C TRP A 93 -9.84 -13.82 -8.98
N LEU A 94 -10.98 -13.14 -9.10
CA LEU A 94 -11.19 -11.80 -8.56
C LEU A 94 -12.17 -11.86 -7.38
N TYR A 95 -11.78 -11.21 -6.28
CA TYR A 95 -12.58 -11.08 -5.05
C TYR A 95 -12.92 -9.61 -4.85
N PRO A 96 -14.17 -9.17 -5.09
CA PRO A 96 -14.56 -7.79 -4.85
C PRO A 96 -14.59 -7.50 -3.35
N LEU A 97 -14.03 -6.35 -2.97
CA LEU A 97 -14.06 -5.83 -1.61
C LEU A 97 -14.17 -4.30 -1.63
N ILE A 98 -14.62 -3.73 -0.51
CA ILE A 98 -14.67 -2.28 -0.30
C ILE A 98 -13.44 -1.91 0.52
N LEU A 99 -12.43 -1.41 -0.19
CA LEU A 99 -11.13 -1.11 0.39
C LEU A 99 -11.09 0.26 1.08
N ILE A 100 -11.69 1.28 0.44
CA ILE A 100 -11.62 2.68 0.85
C ILE A 100 -13.03 3.29 0.86
N LEU A 101 -13.35 3.99 1.95
CA LEU A 101 -14.50 4.86 2.11
C LEU A 101 -14.01 6.27 2.41
N LEU A 102 -14.09 7.14 1.40
CA LEU A 102 -13.76 8.57 1.54
C LEU A 102 -15.05 9.35 1.65
N ALA A 103 -15.23 10.03 2.77
CA ALA A 103 -16.43 10.80 3.07
C ALA A 103 -16.12 11.86 4.12
N ASP A 104 -16.94 12.90 4.23
CA ASP A 104 -16.87 13.82 5.37
C ASP A 104 -17.34 13.13 6.66
N TYR A 105 -17.05 13.71 7.83
CA TYR A 105 -17.31 13.04 9.11
C TYR A 105 -18.79 12.65 9.30
N GLU A 106 -19.72 13.49 8.86
CA GLU A 106 -21.15 13.25 8.93
C GLU A 106 -21.56 12.03 8.09
N GLU A 107 -21.03 11.92 6.87
CA GLU A 107 -21.21 10.76 6.00
C GLU A 107 -20.51 9.51 6.55
N GLN A 108 -19.29 9.64 7.11
CA GLN A 108 -18.61 8.55 7.81
C GLN A 108 -19.46 8.02 8.98
N CYS A 109 -20.14 8.92 9.73
CA CYS A 109 -21.07 8.52 10.78
C CYS A 109 -22.28 7.74 10.25
N VAL A 110 -22.76 8.04 9.05
CA VAL A 110 -23.80 7.24 8.39
C VAL A 110 -23.22 5.87 8.04
N MET A 111 -22.08 5.82 7.35
CA MET A 111 -21.46 4.58 6.86
C MET A 111 -21.11 3.60 7.98
N ALA A 112 -20.52 4.09 9.08
CA ALA A 112 -20.11 3.29 10.23
C ALA A 112 -21.15 3.24 11.37
N LEU A 113 -22.36 3.78 11.15
CA LEU A 113 -23.45 3.85 12.13
C LEU A 113 -23.07 4.56 13.44
N ILE A 114 -22.18 5.55 13.39
CA ILE A 114 -21.78 6.32 14.57
C ILE A 114 -22.88 7.31 14.99
N ARG A 115 -23.02 7.49 16.30
CA ARG A 115 -24.05 8.37 16.89
C ARG A 115 -23.81 9.86 16.62
N GLY A 116 -22.58 10.24 16.29
CA GLY A 116 -22.13 11.61 16.04
C GLY A 116 -21.13 12.11 17.10
N PHE A 117 -20.70 13.36 16.98
CA PHE A 117 -19.60 13.93 17.79
C PHE A 117 -19.87 13.95 19.31
N ASN A 118 -21.12 14.08 19.74
CA ASN A 118 -21.52 14.09 21.16
C ASN A 118 -21.64 12.70 21.80
N SER A 119 -21.24 11.65 21.09
CA SER A 119 -21.33 10.28 21.58
C SER A 119 -20.18 9.92 22.52
N ALA A 120 -20.20 8.73 23.14
CA ALA A 120 -19.18 8.32 24.12
C ALA A 120 -17.81 8.11 23.46
N CYS A 121 -17.79 7.57 22.25
CA CYS A 121 -16.61 7.32 21.43
C CYS A 121 -16.89 7.79 19.99
N PRO A 122 -16.63 9.06 19.66
CA PRO A 122 -17.12 9.63 18.41
C PRO A 122 -16.26 9.31 17.17
N CYS A 123 -15.05 8.78 17.34
CA CYS A 123 -14.26 8.31 16.20
C CYS A 123 -14.94 7.12 15.52
N PRO A 124 -15.04 7.08 14.16
CA PRO A 124 -15.61 5.95 13.46
C PRO A 124 -14.63 4.78 13.27
N ILE A 125 -13.35 4.95 13.61
CA ILE A 125 -12.29 3.93 13.46
C ILE A 125 -11.95 3.26 14.80
N CYS A 126 -11.83 4.03 15.88
CA CYS A 126 -11.45 3.53 17.20
C CYS A 126 -12.45 3.92 18.32
N LEU A 127 -12.22 3.37 19.52
CA LEU A 127 -13.05 3.58 20.71
C LEU A 127 -12.54 4.73 21.62
N VAL A 128 -11.82 5.72 21.07
CA VAL A 128 -11.37 6.91 21.82
C VAL A 128 -12.53 7.60 22.54
N PRO A 129 -12.44 7.89 23.85
CA PRO A 129 -13.44 8.66 24.57
C PRO A 129 -13.58 10.09 24.03
N LYS A 130 -14.79 10.66 24.11
CA LYS A 130 -15.09 12.00 23.59
C LYS A 130 -14.24 13.14 24.17
N ASP A 131 -13.66 12.95 25.34
CA ASP A 131 -12.84 13.91 26.08
C ASP A 131 -11.33 13.70 25.86
N GLN A 132 -10.95 12.72 25.03
CA GLN A 132 -9.56 12.32 24.76
C GLN A 132 -9.24 12.36 23.26
N LEU A 133 -9.99 13.14 22.47
CA LEU A 133 -9.83 13.19 21.02
C LEU A 133 -8.53 13.87 20.58
N THR A 134 -7.96 14.74 21.41
CA THR A 134 -6.63 15.34 21.20
C THR A 134 -5.48 14.49 21.77
N ASP A 135 -5.78 13.39 22.47
CA ASP A 135 -4.74 12.48 22.92
C ASP A 135 -4.34 11.52 21.79
N HIS A 136 -3.26 11.90 21.12
CA HIS A 136 -2.61 11.10 20.10
C HIS A 136 -1.57 10.14 20.65
N SER A 137 -1.20 10.25 21.93
CA SER A 137 -0.24 9.36 22.58
C SER A 137 -0.85 8.01 22.98
N THR A 138 -2.13 7.99 23.38
CA THR A 138 -2.81 6.75 23.80
C THR A 138 -3.42 6.03 22.60
N THR A 139 -3.13 4.74 22.45
CA THR A 139 -3.79 3.87 21.45
C THR A 139 -5.06 3.28 22.05
N TYR A 140 -6.18 3.53 21.38
CA TYR A 140 -7.48 2.98 21.74
C TYR A 140 -7.82 1.77 20.86
N PRO A 141 -8.62 0.81 21.36
CA PRO A 141 -9.04 -0.33 20.55
C PRO A 141 -9.75 0.12 19.28
N THR A 142 -9.44 -0.54 18.16
CA THR A 142 -10.16 -0.36 16.90
C THR A 142 -11.55 -0.98 17.00
N ARG A 143 -12.48 -0.45 16.22
CA ARG A 143 -13.85 -0.96 16.14
C ARG A 143 -13.87 -2.19 15.25
N THR A 144 -14.66 -3.20 15.65
CA THR A 144 -14.81 -4.44 14.89
C THR A 144 -16.25 -4.64 14.44
N ILE A 145 -16.44 -5.38 13.34
CA ILE A 145 -17.77 -5.77 12.89
C ILE A 145 -18.43 -6.68 13.92
N GLU A 146 -17.64 -7.58 14.52
CA GLU A 146 -18.06 -8.58 15.48
C GLU A 146 -18.68 -7.93 16.73
N ASP A 147 -18.03 -6.91 17.27
CA ASP A 147 -18.52 -6.14 18.41
C ASP A 147 -19.81 -5.39 18.09
N ALA A 148 -19.87 -4.77 16.91
CA ALA A 148 -21.05 -4.04 16.46
C ALA A 148 -22.25 -4.98 16.25
N GLN A 149 -22.03 -6.14 15.63
CA GLN A 149 -23.04 -7.19 15.47
C GLN A 149 -23.47 -7.78 16.81
N ALA A 150 -22.55 -7.97 17.76
CA ALA A 150 -22.89 -8.44 19.11
C ALA A 150 -23.81 -7.46 19.83
N CYS A 151 -23.52 -6.17 19.74
CA CYS A 151 -24.38 -5.11 20.29
C CYS A 151 -25.77 -5.11 19.63
N LEU A 152 -25.84 -5.28 18.30
CA LEU A 152 -27.10 -5.34 17.58
C LEU A 152 -27.92 -6.60 17.93
N ARG A 153 -27.27 -7.77 18.03
CA ARG A 153 -27.89 -9.02 18.47
C ARG A 153 -28.49 -8.86 19.87
N LEU A 154 -27.75 -8.25 20.79
CA LEU A 154 -28.26 -7.97 22.13
C LEU A 154 -29.46 -7.02 22.08
N TRP A 155 -29.40 -5.97 21.26
CA TRP A 155 -30.53 -5.03 21.09
C TRP A 155 -31.79 -5.70 20.55
N ASN A 156 -31.65 -6.73 19.73
CA ASN A 156 -32.78 -7.52 19.22
C ASN A 156 -33.37 -8.49 20.24
N LEU A 157 -32.58 -8.97 21.19
CA LEU A 157 -33.04 -9.82 22.28
C LEU A 157 -33.63 -9.00 23.44
N ASP A 158 -32.95 -7.92 23.81
CA ASP A 158 -33.31 -6.99 24.88
C ASP A 158 -32.97 -5.57 24.46
N ARG A 159 -34.02 -4.79 24.17
CA ARG A 159 -33.91 -3.40 23.71
C ARG A 159 -33.16 -2.52 24.72
N ALA A 160 -33.35 -2.72 26.02
CA ALA A 160 -32.75 -1.87 27.05
C ALA A 160 -31.25 -2.21 27.22
N ALA A 161 -30.93 -3.49 27.35
CA ALA A 161 -29.54 -3.95 27.49
C ALA A 161 -28.71 -3.65 26.23
N GLY A 162 -29.28 -3.90 25.05
CA GLY A 162 -28.59 -3.61 23.80
C GLY A 162 -28.46 -2.13 23.51
N GLU A 163 -29.43 -1.29 23.89
CA GLU A 163 -29.28 0.17 23.75
C GLU A 163 -28.13 0.66 24.63
N ALA A 164 -27.99 0.15 25.86
CA ALA A 164 -26.85 0.47 26.72
C ALA A 164 -25.52 0.05 26.10
N ALA A 165 -25.43 -1.15 25.52
CA ALA A 165 -24.23 -1.64 24.83
C ALA A 165 -23.89 -0.78 23.59
N LEU A 166 -24.89 -0.47 22.76
CA LEU A 166 -24.75 0.42 21.60
C LEU A 166 -24.34 1.84 22.01
N LYS A 167 -24.82 2.38 23.15
CA LYS A 167 -24.37 3.69 23.66
C LYS A 167 -22.88 3.65 24.00
N LYS A 168 -22.42 2.59 24.65
CA LYS A 168 -21.02 2.41 25.06
C LYS A 168 -20.07 2.45 23.86
N GLN A 169 -20.46 1.82 22.75
CA GLN A 169 -19.71 1.87 21.50
C GLN A 169 -20.11 3.03 20.58
N SER A 170 -21.05 3.89 20.97
CA SER A 170 -21.55 4.98 20.14
C SER A 170 -22.15 4.56 18.80
N LEU A 171 -22.76 3.38 18.74
CA LEU A 171 -23.39 2.81 17.56
C LEU A 171 -24.89 3.10 17.53
N ARG A 172 -25.44 3.29 16.34
CA ARG A 172 -26.88 3.41 16.09
C ARG A 172 -27.45 2.02 15.76
N PRO A 173 -28.61 1.65 16.30
CA PRO A 173 -29.30 0.46 15.85
C PRO A 173 -29.87 0.72 14.45
N VAL A 174 -29.33 0.02 13.45
CA VAL A 174 -29.96 -0.14 12.14
C VAL A 174 -30.26 -1.62 12.00
N ASP A 175 -31.49 -1.97 12.35
CA ASP A 175 -32.07 -3.28 12.04
C ASP A 175 -33.43 -3.06 11.43
N SER A 176 -33.60 -3.58 10.24
CA SER A 176 -34.89 -3.71 9.61
C SER A 176 -34.93 -5.09 8.98
N TYR A 177 -35.78 -5.98 9.50
CA TYR A 177 -36.06 -7.34 9.01
C TYR A 177 -35.02 -7.83 7.96
N ASN A 178 -33.94 -8.45 8.44
CA ASN A 178 -32.82 -9.02 7.67
C ASN A 178 -31.78 -8.07 7.06
N HIS A 179 -31.81 -6.77 7.34
CA HIS A 179 -30.84 -5.80 6.79
C HIS A 179 -30.07 -5.10 7.92
N GLN A 180 -28.78 -5.42 8.02
CA GLN A 180 -27.80 -4.81 8.94
C GLN A 180 -27.08 -3.62 8.26
N ASN A 181 -25.91 -3.21 8.76
CA ASN A 181 -25.05 -2.30 8.01
C ASN A 181 -24.69 -2.93 6.64
N SER A 182 -24.83 -2.16 5.56
CA SER A 182 -24.59 -2.59 4.17
C SER A 182 -23.16 -3.03 3.87
N PHE A 183 -22.18 -2.67 4.71
CA PHE A 183 -20.78 -3.07 4.54
C PHE A 183 -20.49 -4.45 5.14
N TRP A 184 -21.20 -4.86 6.21
CA TRP A 184 -20.94 -6.11 6.93
C TRP A 184 -21.24 -7.38 6.11
N ILE A 185 -21.96 -7.25 5.00
CA ILE A 185 -22.37 -8.37 4.14
C ILE A 185 -21.36 -8.68 3.03
N ILE A 186 -20.44 -7.74 2.74
CA ILE A 186 -19.38 -7.92 1.76
C ILE A 186 -18.17 -8.47 2.50
N GLU A 187 -17.64 -9.59 2.00
CA GLU A 187 -16.49 -10.23 2.62
C GLU A 187 -15.29 -9.27 2.65
N TRP A 188 -14.50 -9.29 3.72
CA TRP A 188 -13.28 -8.47 3.87
C TRP A 188 -13.49 -6.95 3.83
N SER A 189 -14.71 -6.46 4.08
CA SER A 189 -15.11 -5.06 3.88
C SER A 189 -15.64 -4.39 5.15
N SER A 190 -14.77 -4.25 6.16
CA SER A 190 -15.11 -3.50 7.38
C SER A 190 -15.19 -1.99 7.08
N PRO A 191 -16.30 -1.31 7.45
CA PRO A 191 -16.36 0.13 7.31
C PRO A 191 -15.35 0.84 8.22
N HIS A 192 -15.08 0.30 9.40
CA HIS A 192 -14.13 0.89 10.35
C HIS A 192 -12.70 0.89 9.81
N ASP A 193 -12.36 -0.14 9.04
CA ASP A 193 -11.03 -0.24 8.43
C ASP A 193 -10.97 0.52 7.09
N ALA A 194 -12.07 0.54 6.34
CA ALA A 194 -12.12 1.17 5.01
C ALA A 194 -12.20 2.70 5.08
N LEU A 195 -12.70 3.26 6.18
CA LEU A 195 -12.79 4.70 6.35
C LEU A 195 -11.42 5.38 6.26
N SER A 196 -11.33 6.33 5.34
CA SER A 196 -10.16 7.17 5.09
C SER A 196 -10.58 8.63 5.16
N GLN A 197 -9.64 9.51 5.49
CA GLN A 197 -9.94 10.92 5.67
C GLN A 197 -9.77 11.68 4.35
N ASP A 198 -10.76 12.50 4.02
CA ASP A 198 -10.61 13.49 2.96
C ASP A 198 -9.86 14.70 3.52
N THR A 199 -8.66 14.96 2.99
CA THR A 199 -7.78 16.02 3.47
C THR A 199 -8.44 17.40 3.40
N LEU A 200 -9.27 17.64 2.37
CA LEU A 200 -9.97 18.90 2.17
C LEU A 200 -10.95 19.20 3.32
N HIS A 201 -11.74 18.20 3.71
CA HIS A 201 -12.79 18.35 4.73
C HIS A 201 -12.26 18.14 6.16
N ALA A 202 -11.29 17.24 6.35
CA ALA A 202 -10.69 16.94 7.64
C ALA A 202 -9.70 18.03 8.07
N TYR A 203 -8.83 18.46 7.16
CA TYR A 203 -7.70 19.34 7.47
C TYR A 203 -7.91 20.75 6.95
N ASP A 204 -7.96 20.94 5.63
CA ASP A 204 -7.86 22.28 5.04
C ASP A 204 -9.02 23.19 5.49
N SER A 205 -10.26 22.75 5.27
CA SER A 205 -11.46 23.43 5.77
C SER A 205 -11.79 23.05 7.22
N GLY A 206 -11.38 21.85 7.64
CA GLY A 206 -11.66 21.30 8.97
C GLY A 206 -10.74 21.90 10.03
N LEU A 207 -9.76 21.10 10.48
CA LEU A 207 -8.85 21.45 11.57
C LEU A 207 -8.14 22.80 11.36
N PHE A 208 -7.70 23.11 10.15
CA PHE A 208 -7.06 24.39 9.87
C PHE A 208 -8.10 25.51 9.77
N GLY A 209 -8.92 25.51 8.72
CA GLY A 209 -9.83 26.62 8.40
C GLY A 209 -10.80 26.98 9.53
N ASN A 210 -11.59 26.02 9.99
CA ASN A 210 -12.63 26.26 11.01
C ASN A 210 -12.11 26.33 12.46
N HIS A 211 -10.84 25.95 12.70
CA HIS A 211 -10.31 25.89 14.06
C HIS A 211 -9.02 26.68 14.22
N LEU A 212 -7.88 26.22 13.71
CA LEU A 212 -6.60 26.91 13.92
C LEU A 212 -6.60 28.34 13.38
N PHE A 213 -7.14 28.55 12.17
CA PHE A 213 -7.15 29.86 11.53
C PHE A 213 -8.13 30.85 12.20
N GLU A 214 -9.28 30.37 12.68
CA GLU A 214 -10.20 31.21 13.47
C GLU A 214 -9.56 31.76 14.75
N GLU A 215 -8.76 30.93 15.44
CA GLU A 215 -8.04 31.36 16.63
C GLU A 215 -6.96 32.40 16.27
N VAL A 216 -6.22 32.21 15.17
CA VAL A 216 -5.26 33.22 14.68
C VAL A 216 -5.94 34.56 14.41
N LYS A 217 -7.11 34.56 13.76
CA LYS A 217 -7.89 35.79 13.57
C LYS A 217 -8.30 36.43 14.89
N GLY A 218 -8.67 35.62 15.89
CA GLY A 218 -8.99 36.08 17.25
C GLY A 218 -7.81 36.83 17.90
N HIS A 219 -6.62 36.23 17.87
CA HIS A 219 -5.38 36.80 18.38
C HIS A 219 -5.00 38.11 17.68
N VAL A 220 -4.98 38.13 16.35
CA VAL A 220 -4.63 39.32 15.56
C VAL A 220 -5.62 40.46 15.81
N LYS A 221 -6.91 40.15 15.92
CA LYS A 221 -7.94 41.14 16.25
C LYS A 221 -7.76 41.74 17.64
N ALA A 222 -7.31 40.95 18.62
CA ALA A 222 -7.04 41.42 19.98
C ALA A 222 -5.87 42.43 20.01
N LEU A 223 -4.87 42.27 19.14
CA LEU A 223 -3.77 43.23 18.95
C LEU A 223 -4.19 44.52 18.21
N GLY A 224 -5.35 44.50 17.53
CA GLY A 224 -5.99 45.66 16.92
C GLY A 224 -5.64 45.90 15.45
N ARG A 225 -6.23 46.96 14.88
CA ARG A 225 -6.24 47.21 13.42
C ARG A 225 -4.86 47.31 12.76
N ALA A 226 -3.83 47.74 13.50
CA ALA A 226 -2.48 47.82 12.95
C ALA A 226 -1.89 46.43 12.70
N ALA A 227 -2.16 45.47 13.60
CA ALA A 227 -1.77 44.08 13.44
C ALA A 227 -2.53 43.42 12.28
N GLU A 228 -3.86 43.60 12.23
CA GLU A 228 -4.70 43.11 11.12
C GLU A 228 -4.18 43.61 9.77
N LYS A 229 -3.95 44.92 9.65
CA LYS A 229 -3.41 45.52 8.42
C LYS A 229 -2.03 44.97 8.07
N THR A 230 -1.14 44.82 9.05
CA THR A 230 0.21 44.28 8.82
C THR A 230 0.14 42.85 8.30
N MET A 231 -0.74 42.02 8.85
CA MET A 231 -0.94 40.66 8.38
C MET A 231 -1.54 40.63 6.96
N ASP A 232 -2.59 41.42 6.69
CA ASP A 232 -3.22 41.48 5.37
C ASP A 232 -2.28 42.01 4.28
N ASP A 233 -1.51 43.06 4.57
CA ASP A 233 -0.51 43.63 3.65
C ASP A 233 0.57 42.58 3.29
N GLN A 234 0.89 41.64 4.20
CA GLN A 234 1.88 40.58 3.96
C GLN A 234 1.34 39.41 3.13
N PHE A 235 0.02 39.25 3.01
CA PHE A 235 -0.58 38.28 2.08
C PHE A 235 -0.69 38.82 0.64
N ASP A 236 -0.33 40.10 0.41
CA ASP A 236 -0.19 40.91 -0.84
C ASP A 236 -1.28 40.73 -1.91
N ALA A 237 -1.56 39.51 -2.34
CA ALA A 237 -2.59 39.14 -3.30
C ALA A 237 -4.01 39.00 -2.72
N PHE A 238 -4.19 38.73 -1.41
CA PHE A 238 -5.53 38.55 -0.82
C PHE A 238 -5.57 38.83 0.70
N PRO A 239 -6.32 39.83 1.19
CA PRO A 239 -6.45 40.07 2.63
C PRO A 239 -7.24 38.93 3.30
N VAL A 240 -6.71 38.39 4.40
CA VAL A 240 -7.18 37.13 5.00
C VAL A 240 -7.91 37.31 6.33
N THR A 241 -7.68 38.40 7.04
CA THR A 241 -8.21 38.60 8.41
C THR A 241 -9.74 38.69 8.46
N ASN A 242 -10.37 39.13 7.37
CA ASN A 242 -11.83 39.30 7.25
C ASN A 242 -12.54 38.16 6.50
N ILE A 243 -11.85 37.07 6.16
CA ILE A 243 -12.48 35.93 5.50
C ILE A 243 -13.40 35.21 6.49
N SER A 244 -14.69 35.18 6.19
CA SER A 244 -15.70 34.42 6.94
C SER A 244 -16.13 33.12 6.25
N PHE A 245 -15.89 32.99 4.94
CA PHE A 245 -16.21 31.81 4.15
C PHE A 245 -15.25 31.70 2.97
N SER A 246 -14.66 30.51 2.80
CA SER A 246 -13.75 30.20 1.72
C SER A 246 -13.85 28.72 1.36
N ASP A 247 -13.39 28.35 0.17
CA ASP A 247 -13.25 26.93 -0.19
C ASP A 247 -12.00 26.33 0.48
N GLY A 248 -11.98 24.99 0.62
CA GLY A 248 -10.88 24.30 1.29
C GLY A 248 -9.53 24.50 0.61
N ASN A 249 -9.48 24.63 -0.72
CA ASN A 249 -8.22 24.85 -1.45
C ASN A 249 -7.60 26.20 -1.08
N LYS A 250 -8.42 27.25 -0.93
CA LYS A 250 -7.95 28.54 -0.44
C LYS A 250 -7.43 28.45 0.99
N PHE A 251 -8.08 27.69 1.87
CA PHE A 251 -7.56 27.50 3.24
C PHE A 251 -6.21 26.77 3.23
N LEU A 252 -6.02 25.80 2.34
CA LEU A 252 -4.72 25.17 2.12
C LEU A 252 -3.67 26.17 1.64
N ASP A 253 -4.01 27.09 0.73
CA ASP A 253 -3.05 28.09 0.26
C ASP A 253 -2.73 29.13 1.35
N ILE A 254 -3.71 29.49 2.18
CA ILE A 254 -3.50 30.35 3.35
C ILE A 254 -2.56 29.65 4.35
N SER A 255 -2.77 28.37 4.64
CA SER A 255 -1.97 27.63 5.64
C SER A 255 -0.48 27.63 5.29
N LYS A 256 -0.13 27.49 4.01
CA LYS A 256 1.26 27.51 3.51
C LYS A 256 1.97 28.85 3.75
N GLN A 257 1.24 29.97 3.72
CA GLN A 257 1.81 31.31 3.84
C GLN A 257 1.68 31.90 5.24
N LEU A 258 0.76 31.37 6.05
CA LEU A 258 0.35 31.94 7.33
C LEU A 258 1.52 32.23 8.29
N LEU A 259 2.45 31.28 8.42
CA LEU A 259 3.59 31.46 9.33
C LEU A 259 4.45 32.66 8.93
N TYR A 260 4.69 32.85 7.63
CA TYR A 260 5.50 33.96 7.13
C TYR A 260 4.83 35.32 7.38
N ALA A 261 3.51 35.38 7.20
CA ALA A 261 2.73 36.61 7.36
C ALA A 261 2.40 36.94 8.83
N ALA A 262 2.35 35.95 9.72
CA ALA A 262 1.93 36.16 11.10
C ALA A 262 3.09 36.22 12.12
N GLN A 263 4.27 35.66 11.81
CA GLN A 263 5.38 35.53 12.78
C GLN A 263 5.90 36.84 13.38
N ASN A 264 5.82 37.95 12.63
CA ASN A 264 6.22 39.28 13.09
C ASN A 264 5.09 40.05 13.77
N VAL A 265 3.85 39.55 13.69
CA VAL A 265 2.66 40.12 14.31
C VAL A 265 2.39 39.44 15.66
N LEU A 266 2.35 38.11 15.67
CA LEU A 266 2.11 37.28 16.86
C LEU A 266 3.45 36.88 17.49
N THR A 267 4.12 37.85 18.12
CA THR A 267 5.42 37.61 18.78
C THR A 267 5.22 37.11 20.20
N CYS A 268 6.17 36.33 20.74
CA CYS A 268 6.14 35.88 22.13
C CYS A 268 6.00 37.05 23.15
N LYS A 269 6.46 38.25 22.78
CA LYS A 269 6.41 39.43 23.65
C LYS A 269 5.04 40.10 23.64
N ASP A 270 4.43 40.21 22.46
CA ASP A 270 3.22 40.98 22.24
C ASP A 270 1.95 40.10 22.35
N ASP A 271 2.07 38.80 22.06
CA ASP A 271 1.02 37.78 22.21
C ASP A 271 1.62 36.37 22.37
N GLU A 272 1.87 35.96 23.62
CA GLU A 272 2.42 34.64 23.95
C GLU A 272 1.52 33.49 23.45
N GLY A 273 0.20 33.65 23.55
CA GLY A 273 -0.77 32.66 23.09
C GLY A 273 -0.77 32.52 21.57
N GLY A 274 -0.80 33.65 20.86
CA GLY A 274 -0.72 33.68 19.39
C GLY A 274 0.60 33.07 18.89
N TYR A 275 1.72 33.34 19.57
CA TYR A 275 3.01 32.74 19.23
C TYR A 275 3.03 31.22 19.44
N ALA A 276 2.44 30.73 20.54
CA ALA A 276 2.30 29.29 20.79
C ALA A 276 1.40 28.62 19.74
N LEU A 277 0.32 29.28 19.32
CA LEU A 277 -0.54 28.81 18.24
C LEU A 277 0.21 28.70 16.91
N LEU A 278 1.10 29.65 16.58
CA LEU A 278 1.94 29.55 15.37
C LEU A 278 2.87 28.33 15.42
N LYS A 279 3.43 27.96 16.59
CA LYS A 279 4.20 26.71 16.73
C LYS A 279 3.34 25.47 16.48
N CYS A 280 2.11 25.47 17.02
CA CYS A 280 1.14 24.42 16.80
C CYS A 280 0.82 24.26 15.30
N ILE A 281 0.58 25.37 14.60
CA ILE A 281 0.34 25.39 13.15
C ILE A 281 1.56 24.90 12.36
N ALA A 282 2.78 25.26 12.78
CA ALA A 282 4.00 24.78 12.14
C ALA A 282 4.12 23.25 12.21
N SER A 283 3.87 22.65 13.38
CA SER A 283 3.85 21.19 13.52
C SER A 283 2.69 20.55 12.74
N TYR A 284 1.50 21.16 12.74
CA TYR A 284 0.38 20.72 11.90
C TYR A 284 0.76 20.66 10.41
N LEU A 285 1.48 21.66 9.89
CA LEU A 285 1.94 21.66 8.50
C LEU A 285 2.93 20.53 8.22
N HIS A 286 3.80 20.17 9.17
CA HIS A 286 4.66 18.99 9.03
C HIS A 286 3.84 17.69 9.01
N VAL A 287 2.86 17.54 9.91
CA VAL A 287 1.93 16.38 9.88
C VAL A 287 1.23 16.29 8.52
N TYR A 288 0.72 17.43 8.02
CA TYR A 288 0.07 17.50 6.71
C TYR A 288 1.00 17.09 5.57
N MET A 289 2.27 17.53 5.59
CA MET A 289 3.27 17.11 4.61
C MET A 289 3.46 15.60 4.61
N TYR A 290 3.51 14.96 5.79
CA TYR A 290 3.59 13.50 5.86
C TYR A 290 2.33 12.82 5.31
N ILE A 291 1.13 13.28 5.69
CA ILE A 291 -0.15 12.70 5.23
C ILE A 291 -0.29 12.78 3.70
N THR A 292 0.28 13.81 3.07
CA THR A 292 0.14 14.06 1.62
C THR A 292 1.26 13.45 0.76
N LEU A 293 2.17 12.65 1.34
CA LEU A 293 3.18 11.95 0.55
C LEU A 293 2.52 10.89 -0.35
N ASP A 294 2.88 10.90 -1.64
CA ASP A 294 2.44 9.87 -2.59
C ASP A 294 3.02 8.48 -2.26
N VAL A 295 4.18 8.45 -1.60
CA VAL A 295 4.90 7.22 -1.24
C VAL A 295 5.47 7.37 0.16
N HIS A 296 5.21 6.36 0.99
CA HIS A 296 5.80 6.26 2.32
C HIS A 296 6.82 5.13 2.40
N THR A 297 7.87 5.38 3.16
CA THR A 297 8.80 4.37 3.70
C THR A 297 8.52 4.16 5.18
N GLU A 298 9.05 3.08 5.77
CA GLU A 298 9.04 2.86 7.22
C GLU A 298 9.56 4.08 8.00
N SER A 299 10.62 4.73 7.51
CA SER A 299 11.18 5.93 8.14
C SER A 299 10.23 7.13 8.10
N THR A 300 9.54 7.38 6.98
CA THR A 300 8.55 8.47 6.90
C THR A 300 7.30 8.20 7.73
N ILE A 301 6.91 6.93 7.89
CA ILE A 301 5.79 6.54 8.76
C ILE A 301 6.15 6.88 10.22
N VAL A 302 7.31 6.41 10.69
CA VAL A 302 7.79 6.68 12.05
C VAL A 302 7.95 8.19 12.30
N ALA A 303 8.51 8.93 11.34
CA ALA A 303 8.69 10.37 11.46
C ALA A 303 7.34 11.12 11.52
N GLY A 304 6.38 10.72 10.70
CA GLY A 304 5.03 11.29 10.71
C GLY A 304 4.27 11.00 12.00
N GLU A 305 4.33 9.77 12.52
CA GLU A 305 3.73 9.42 13.81
C GLU A 305 4.36 10.21 14.97
N ALA A 306 5.67 10.42 14.93
CA ALA A 306 6.36 11.24 15.92
C ALA A 306 5.92 12.72 15.85
N GLU A 307 5.75 13.27 14.65
CA GLU A 307 5.31 14.65 14.46
C GLU A 307 3.88 14.89 14.97
N ILE A 308 2.98 13.90 14.87
CA ILE A 308 1.64 13.98 15.48
C ILE A 308 1.73 14.23 17.01
N LEU A 309 2.72 13.61 17.68
CA LEU A 309 2.94 13.83 19.12
C LEU A 309 3.54 15.22 19.41
N VAL A 310 4.34 15.76 18.49
CA VAL A 310 4.82 17.15 18.57
C VAL A 310 3.64 18.12 18.45
N PHE A 311 2.75 17.90 17.49
CA PHE A 311 1.54 18.70 17.31
C PHE A 311 0.67 18.68 18.57
N GLN A 312 0.41 17.49 19.14
CA GLN A 312 -0.31 17.36 20.41
C GLN A 312 0.32 18.23 21.50
N LYS A 313 1.63 18.10 21.70
CA LYS A 313 2.35 18.86 22.73
C LYS A 313 2.24 20.37 22.53
N CYS A 314 2.35 20.85 21.28
CA CYS A 314 2.19 22.27 20.97
C CYS A 314 0.75 22.75 21.22
N LEU A 315 -0.24 21.92 20.91
CA LEU A 315 -1.65 22.23 21.19
C LEU A 315 -1.92 22.29 22.71
N ASP A 316 -1.39 21.34 23.48
CA ASP A 316 -1.50 21.32 24.94
C ASP A 316 -0.83 22.56 25.57
N GLU A 317 0.32 22.98 25.05
CA GLU A 317 1.01 24.20 25.48
C GLU A 317 0.18 25.46 25.18
N TYR A 318 -0.40 25.56 23.98
CA TYR A 318 -1.31 26.65 23.62
C TYR A 318 -2.53 26.72 24.55
N ILE A 319 -3.22 25.59 24.77
CA ILE A 319 -4.38 25.50 25.67
C ILE A 319 -3.98 25.92 27.09
N LYS A 320 -2.80 25.47 27.57
CA LYS A 320 -2.30 25.82 28.89
C LYS A 320 -2.01 27.32 29.04
N ILE A 321 -1.47 27.97 28.01
CA ILE A 321 -1.18 29.42 28.02
C ILE A 321 -2.48 30.22 28.09
N LEU A 322 -3.51 29.82 27.33
CA LEU A 322 -4.82 30.47 27.39
C LEU A 322 -5.51 30.31 28.76
N GLY A 323 -5.26 29.20 29.47
CA GLY A 323 -5.84 28.96 30.79
C GLY A 323 -7.37 29.04 30.78
N ASP A 324 -7.95 29.83 31.68
CA ASP A 324 -9.40 30.02 31.81
C ASP A 324 -10.01 30.82 30.63
N GLU A 325 -9.20 31.47 29.80
CA GLU A 325 -9.64 32.17 28.59
C GLU A 325 -9.88 31.20 27.41
N ALA A 326 -9.49 29.92 27.55
CA ALA A 326 -9.73 28.89 26.54
C ALA A 326 -11.22 28.49 26.48
N ILE A 327 -12.01 29.20 25.67
CA ILE A 327 -13.43 28.90 25.45
C ILE A 327 -13.60 27.66 24.53
N LYS A 328 -12.63 27.41 23.66
CA LYS A 328 -12.72 26.38 22.62
C LYS A 328 -12.39 24.99 23.17
N ASN A 329 -13.30 24.04 22.96
CA ASN A 329 -13.01 22.63 23.16
C ASN A 329 -12.32 22.03 21.92
N TRP A 330 -11.08 21.58 22.08
CA TRP A 330 -10.30 20.94 21.02
C TRP A 330 -10.61 19.46 20.82
N ASN A 331 -11.41 18.85 21.70
CA ASN A 331 -11.83 17.46 21.56
C ASN A 331 -12.96 17.31 20.52
N PHE A 332 -12.58 17.28 19.24
CA PHE A 332 -13.48 17.00 18.13
C PHE A 332 -12.88 15.98 17.14
N PRO A 333 -13.71 15.23 16.37
CA PRO A 333 -13.25 14.10 15.57
C PRO A 333 -12.17 14.43 14.53
N LYS A 334 -12.24 15.60 13.90
CA LYS A 334 -11.24 16.04 12.90
C LYS A 334 -9.87 16.37 13.51
N ALA A 335 -9.81 16.69 14.81
CA ALA A 335 -8.53 16.81 15.52
C ALA A 335 -7.90 15.42 15.71
N HIS A 336 -8.72 14.42 16.01
CA HIS A 336 -8.27 13.04 16.23
C HIS A 336 -7.82 12.32 14.96
N SER A 337 -8.43 12.66 13.81
CA SER A 337 -8.37 11.85 12.58
C SER A 337 -6.96 11.57 12.06
N MET A 338 -6.01 12.49 12.27
CA MET A 338 -4.61 12.33 11.84
C MET A 338 -3.93 11.08 12.44
N LYS A 339 -4.39 10.61 13.60
CA LYS A 339 -3.90 9.36 14.22
C LYS A 339 -4.13 8.13 13.32
N HIS A 340 -5.05 8.22 12.36
CA HIS A 340 -5.42 7.12 11.47
C HIS A 340 -4.86 7.26 10.05
N ASP A 341 -4.14 8.33 9.71
CA ASP A 341 -3.79 8.63 8.32
C ASP A 341 -2.41 8.13 7.86
N ILE A 342 -1.46 7.93 8.77
CA ILE A 342 -0.07 7.61 8.39
C ILE A 342 0.14 6.10 8.24
N ALA A 343 0.26 5.35 9.33
CA ALA A 343 0.54 3.91 9.24
C ALA A 343 -0.69 3.08 8.81
N ASN A 344 -1.86 3.38 9.38
CA ASN A 344 -3.05 2.52 9.24
C ASN A 344 -3.62 2.49 7.81
N GLN A 345 -3.52 3.58 7.05
CA GLN A 345 -4.04 3.63 5.67
C GLN A 345 -3.12 2.92 4.68
N ILE A 346 -1.80 3.03 4.87
CA ILE A 346 -0.80 2.59 3.89
C ILE A 346 -0.49 1.11 4.06
N LEU A 347 -0.21 0.69 5.30
CA LEU A 347 0.15 -0.70 5.60
C LEU A 347 -1.00 -1.67 5.31
N ARG A 348 -2.24 -1.17 5.27
CA ARG A 348 -3.41 -2.02 5.01
C ARG A 348 -3.47 -2.50 3.56
N LEU A 349 -3.17 -1.65 2.58
CA LEU A 349 -3.17 -2.07 1.18
C LEU A 349 -2.08 -3.12 0.93
N ASP A 350 -0.89 -2.89 1.48
CA ASP A 350 0.23 -3.82 1.36
C ASP A 350 -0.05 -5.13 2.09
N HIS A 351 -0.60 -5.08 3.31
CA HIS A 351 -0.98 -6.27 4.06
C HIS A 351 -2.09 -7.06 3.34
N MET A 352 -3.13 -6.40 2.84
CA MET A 352 -4.21 -7.09 2.11
C MET A 352 -3.71 -7.67 0.77
N THR A 353 -2.84 -6.95 0.08
CA THR A 353 -2.17 -7.44 -1.15
C THR A 353 -1.30 -8.65 -0.84
N PHE A 354 -0.52 -8.58 0.23
CA PHE A 354 0.33 -9.69 0.69
C PHE A 354 -0.49 -10.91 1.08
N VAL A 355 -1.52 -10.75 1.92
CA VAL A 355 -2.44 -11.84 2.30
C VAL A 355 -3.11 -12.44 1.07
N SER A 356 -3.56 -11.62 0.11
CA SER A 356 -4.13 -12.09 -1.16
C SER A 356 -3.11 -12.90 -1.96
N VAL A 357 -1.87 -12.42 -2.12
CA VAL A 357 -0.79 -13.13 -2.81
C VAL A 357 -0.47 -14.47 -2.12
N VAL A 358 -0.40 -14.49 -0.79
CA VAL A 358 -0.17 -15.71 0.00
C VAL A 358 -1.32 -16.70 -0.18
N LEU A 359 -2.57 -16.26 -0.03
CA LEU A 359 -3.75 -17.11 -0.24
C LEU A 359 -3.78 -17.69 -1.66
N HIS A 360 -3.53 -16.86 -2.68
CA HIS A 360 -3.42 -17.33 -4.06
C HIS A 360 -2.29 -18.33 -4.24
N SER A 361 -1.13 -18.10 -3.61
CA SER A 361 0.00 -19.03 -3.65
C SER A 361 -0.37 -20.37 -3.01
N CYS A 362 -1.08 -20.35 -1.87
CA CYS A 362 -1.54 -21.56 -1.19
C CYS A 362 -2.58 -22.35 -2.01
N VAL A 363 -3.54 -21.66 -2.64
CA VAL A 363 -4.53 -22.29 -3.53
C VAL A 363 -3.85 -22.89 -4.75
N ASN A 364 -2.96 -22.14 -5.41
CA ASN A 364 -2.20 -22.65 -6.55
C ASN A 364 -1.32 -23.84 -6.16
N HIS A 365 -0.75 -23.84 -4.96
CA HIS A 365 0.02 -24.98 -4.44
C HIS A 365 -0.88 -26.20 -4.20
N LEU A 366 -2.06 -26.01 -3.61
CA LEU A 366 -3.02 -27.09 -3.39
C LEU A 366 -3.51 -27.69 -4.71
N ASP A 367 -3.83 -26.87 -5.71
CA ASP A 367 -4.21 -27.32 -7.05
C ASP A 367 -3.08 -28.14 -7.70
N GLU A 368 -1.82 -27.70 -7.52
CA GLU A 368 -0.65 -28.41 -8.02
C GLU A 368 -0.43 -29.73 -7.28
N GLU A 369 -0.58 -29.78 -5.96
CA GLU A 369 -0.49 -31.02 -5.17
C GLU A 369 -1.62 -31.99 -5.52
N GLN A 370 -2.85 -31.51 -5.76
CA GLN A 370 -3.95 -32.33 -6.27
C GLN A 370 -3.65 -32.87 -7.67
N ARG A 371 -3.08 -32.03 -8.54
CA ARG A 371 -2.64 -32.45 -9.88
C ARG A 371 -1.52 -33.50 -9.80
N LYS A 372 -0.55 -33.32 -8.90
CA LYS A 372 0.52 -34.30 -8.63
C LYS A 372 -0.03 -35.59 -8.03
N ALA A 373 -0.99 -35.52 -7.10
CA ALA A 373 -1.65 -36.68 -6.52
C ALA A 373 -2.47 -37.46 -7.57
N MET A 374 -3.04 -36.77 -8.56
CA MET A 374 -3.65 -37.41 -9.74
C MET A 374 -2.61 -38.02 -10.70
N LEU A 375 -1.36 -37.56 -10.67
CA LEU A 375 -0.24 -38.08 -11.46
C LEU A 375 0.57 -39.15 -10.69
N SER A 376 0.36 -39.31 -9.38
CA SER A 376 1.17 -40.16 -8.50
C SER A 376 0.68 -41.62 -8.43
N GLU A 377 0.58 -42.29 -9.57
CA GLU A 377 0.88 -43.74 -9.61
C GLU A 377 2.30 -44.01 -10.11
N ARG A 378 3.05 -42.99 -10.56
CA ARG A 378 4.48 -43.10 -10.86
C ARG A 378 5.22 -41.85 -10.42
N GLU A 379 6.20 -42.07 -9.55
CA GLU A 379 7.35 -41.18 -9.29
C GLU A 379 7.13 -40.02 -8.30
N LEU A 380 7.23 -40.35 -7.01
CA LEU A 380 7.61 -39.40 -5.96
C LEU A 380 9.12 -39.52 -5.73
N GLU A 381 9.88 -38.53 -6.22
CA GLU A 381 11.24 -38.27 -5.75
C GLU A 381 11.20 -37.13 -4.73
N THR A 382 11.83 -37.38 -3.60
CA THR A 382 11.92 -36.55 -2.41
C THR A 382 12.62 -35.22 -2.70
N GLU A 383 11.90 -34.10 -2.58
CA GLU A 383 12.49 -32.76 -2.51
C GLU A 383 12.94 -32.49 -1.07
N ASP A 384 14.23 -32.62 -0.79
CA ASP A 384 14.85 -32.11 0.43
C ASP A 384 14.85 -30.57 0.37
N LEU A 385 14.07 -29.94 1.25
CA LEU A 385 14.05 -28.49 1.44
C LEU A 385 15.36 -28.05 2.12
N ASP A 386 16.27 -27.48 1.34
CA ASP A 386 17.58 -26.99 1.79
C ASP A 386 17.47 -25.62 2.49
N ASP A 387 16.94 -25.63 3.72
CA ASP A 387 16.77 -24.46 4.60
C ASP A 387 18.00 -24.20 5.51
N GLN A 388 19.18 -24.70 5.14
CA GLN A 388 20.39 -24.47 5.93
C GLN A 388 21.01 -23.09 5.67
N SER A 389 21.45 -22.43 6.75
CA SER A 389 22.19 -21.17 6.69
C SER A 389 23.56 -21.38 6.01
N PHE A 390 23.87 -20.57 5.00
CA PHE A 390 25.12 -20.65 4.24
C PHE A 390 26.02 -19.45 4.53
N GLY A 391 27.29 -19.70 4.90
CA GLY A 391 28.26 -18.67 5.32
C GLY A 391 29.21 -18.16 4.23
N GLY A 392 29.04 -18.55 2.96
CA GLY A 392 29.90 -18.08 1.85
C GLY A 392 29.26 -17.01 0.97
N HIS A 393 29.91 -16.68 -0.14
CA HIS A 393 29.39 -15.72 -1.14
C HIS A 393 28.33 -16.34 -2.07
N ILE A 394 28.54 -17.58 -2.52
CA ILE A 394 27.68 -18.28 -3.49
C ILE A 394 27.38 -19.70 -3.03
N HIS A 395 26.12 -20.13 -3.08
CA HIS A 395 25.69 -21.53 -2.85
C HIS A 395 24.77 -22.03 -3.96
N LEU A 396 25.12 -23.16 -4.57
CA LEU A 396 24.25 -23.90 -5.48
C LEU A 396 23.42 -24.94 -4.71
N GLY A 397 22.10 -24.84 -4.83
CA GLY A 397 21.12 -25.74 -4.20
C GLY A 397 20.21 -26.45 -5.21
N ALA A 398 19.27 -27.25 -4.68
CA ALA A 398 18.39 -28.14 -5.48
C ALA A 398 19.18 -29.05 -6.45
N PRO A 399 20.12 -29.87 -5.94
CA PRO A 399 20.94 -30.76 -6.76
C PRO A 399 20.06 -31.76 -7.51
N GLN A 400 20.35 -31.96 -8.80
CA GLN A 400 19.72 -32.99 -9.61
C GLN A 400 20.61 -34.23 -9.68
N ARG A 401 20.08 -35.32 -10.25
CA ARG A 401 20.88 -36.50 -10.58
C ARG A 401 22.00 -36.13 -11.54
N SER A 402 23.21 -36.61 -11.25
CA SER A 402 24.35 -36.45 -12.14
C SER A 402 24.09 -37.14 -13.48
N MET A 403 24.54 -36.53 -14.56
CA MET A 403 24.45 -37.09 -15.91
C MET A 403 25.79 -36.93 -16.64
N THR A 404 26.00 -37.73 -17.69
CA THR A 404 27.18 -37.58 -18.56
C THR A 404 27.02 -36.36 -19.47
N LEU A 405 28.13 -35.77 -19.91
CA LEU A 405 28.10 -34.64 -20.83
C LEU A 405 27.42 -34.99 -22.17
N VAL A 406 27.54 -36.23 -22.64
CA VAL A 406 26.81 -36.68 -23.83
C VAL A 406 25.30 -36.77 -23.60
N GLN A 407 24.87 -37.22 -22.42
CA GLN A 407 23.45 -37.20 -22.05
C GLN A 407 22.92 -35.77 -21.96
N LEU A 408 23.69 -34.84 -21.38
CA LEU A 408 23.31 -33.43 -21.30
C LEU A 408 23.08 -32.82 -22.70
N GLU A 409 24.02 -33.06 -23.63
CA GLU A 409 23.90 -32.60 -25.02
C GLU A 409 22.69 -33.23 -25.72
N ASN A 410 22.45 -34.53 -25.53
CA ASN A 410 21.32 -35.26 -26.12
C ASN A 410 19.96 -34.81 -25.57
N ASN A 411 19.88 -34.51 -24.26
CA ASN A 411 18.65 -34.03 -23.63
C ASN A 411 18.27 -32.62 -24.11
N ASN A 412 19.23 -31.86 -24.66
CA ASN A 412 19.06 -30.46 -25.05
C ASN A 412 19.34 -30.21 -26.54
N VAL A 413 19.12 -31.21 -27.41
CA VAL A 413 19.43 -31.12 -28.87
C VAL A 413 18.72 -29.94 -29.56
N SER A 414 17.51 -29.59 -29.13
CA SER A 414 16.76 -28.45 -29.67
C SER A 414 17.29 -27.08 -29.20
N ASN A 415 18.09 -27.05 -28.13
CA ASN A 415 18.61 -25.82 -27.55
C ASN A 415 20.05 -25.55 -28.03
N ARG A 416 20.20 -24.53 -28.88
CA ARG A 416 21.50 -24.14 -29.45
C ARG A 416 22.57 -23.80 -28.41
N ALA A 417 22.20 -23.37 -27.20
CA ALA A 417 23.14 -23.07 -26.13
C ALA A 417 23.98 -24.31 -25.75
N PHE A 418 23.34 -25.49 -25.73
CA PHE A 418 23.95 -26.78 -25.40
C PHE A 418 24.61 -27.48 -26.60
N GLY A 419 24.51 -26.91 -27.81
CA GLY A 419 25.21 -27.44 -28.98
C GLY A 419 26.72 -27.44 -28.77
N GLN A 420 27.35 -28.61 -28.86
CA GLN A 420 28.78 -28.84 -28.58
C GLN A 420 29.22 -28.33 -27.19
N PHE A 421 28.32 -28.40 -26.20
CA PHE A 421 28.54 -27.96 -24.82
C PHE A 421 29.88 -28.44 -24.26
N ARG A 422 30.21 -29.72 -24.41
CA ARG A 422 31.47 -30.30 -23.91
C ARG A 422 32.71 -29.58 -24.47
N LYS A 423 32.71 -29.26 -25.77
CA LYS A 423 33.83 -28.54 -26.41
C LYS A 423 33.91 -27.10 -25.94
N LYS A 424 32.76 -26.42 -25.80
CA LYS A 424 32.68 -25.05 -25.27
C LYS A 424 33.18 -24.99 -23.83
N LEU A 425 32.74 -25.92 -22.98
CA LEU A 425 33.16 -26.03 -21.58
C LEU A 425 34.67 -26.35 -21.48
N SER A 426 35.18 -27.29 -22.28
CA SER A 426 36.61 -27.57 -22.33
C SER A 426 37.41 -26.32 -22.69
N THR A 427 36.96 -25.58 -23.72
CA THR A 427 37.62 -24.34 -24.15
C THR A 427 37.58 -23.30 -23.03
N PHE A 428 36.41 -23.09 -22.41
CA PHE A 428 36.25 -22.15 -21.30
C PHE A 428 37.17 -22.47 -20.13
N LEU A 429 37.21 -23.73 -19.66
CA LEU A 429 38.03 -24.14 -18.53
C LEU A 429 39.53 -23.93 -18.79
N ASN A 430 40.00 -24.19 -20.02
CA ASN A 430 41.41 -23.97 -20.37
C ASN A 430 41.81 -22.48 -20.36
N HIS A 431 40.87 -21.55 -20.59
CA HIS A 431 41.14 -20.12 -20.48
C HIS A 431 40.94 -19.61 -19.05
N ALA A 432 39.87 -20.07 -18.38
CA ALA A 432 39.46 -19.57 -17.07
C ALA A 432 40.41 -20.05 -15.95
N LEU A 433 40.75 -21.34 -15.91
CA LEU A 433 41.53 -21.89 -14.79
C LEU A 433 42.91 -21.22 -14.64
N PRO A 434 43.71 -21.02 -15.71
CA PRO A 434 44.97 -20.29 -15.60
C PRO A 434 44.79 -18.82 -15.16
N ALA A 435 43.72 -18.15 -15.60
CA ALA A 435 43.45 -16.76 -15.21
C ALA A 435 43.17 -16.62 -13.70
N TYR A 436 42.66 -17.68 -13.06
CA TYR A 436 42.44 -17.74 -11.61
C TYR A 436 43.57 -18.45 -10.85
N ASN A 437 44.73 -18.68 -11.48
CA ASN A 437 45.87 -19.41 -10.91
C ASN A 437 45.53 -20.85 -10.45
N ILE A 438 44.57 -21.50 -11.10
CA ILE A 438 44.20 -22.89 -10.83
C ILE A 438 44.95 -23.80 -11.83
N PRO A 439 45.81 -24.73 -11.37
CA PRO A 439 46.56 -25.61 -12.26
C PRO A 439 45.65 -26.64 -12.93
N LEU A 440 45.93 -26.95 -14.20
CA LEU A 440 45.24 -28.04 -14.90
C LEU A 440 45.63 -29.40 -14.29
N PRO A 441 44.71 -30.39 -14.26
CA PRO A 441 44.97 -31.71 -13.69
C PRO A 441 46.14 -32.42 -14.38
N ASP A 442 46.87 -33.22 -13.61
CA ASP A 442 47.96 -34.11 -14.09
C ASP A 442 49.09 -33.40 -14.86
N GLY A 443 49.28 -32.10 -14.66
CA GLY A 443 50.32 -31.32 -15.35
C GLY A 443 50.07 -31.16 -16.87
N LYS A 444 48.83 -31.38 -17.31
CA LYS A 444 48.46 -31.21 -18.73
C LYS A 444 48.51 -29.75 -19.15
N THR A 445 48.95 -29.49 -20.37
CA THR A 445 48.89 -28.16 -20.99
C THR A 445 47.50 -27.82 -21.54
N TRP A 446 46.63 -28.82 -21.71
CA TRP A 446 45.28 -28.64 -22.22
C TRP A 446 44.32 -29.73 -21.69
N LEU A 447 43.20 -29.32 -21.09
CA LEU A 447 42.13 -30.18 -20.63
C LEU A 447 41.15 -30.48 -21.77
N THR A 448 40.88 -31.75 -22.02
CA THR A 448 39.83 -32.19 -22.95
C THR A 448 38.83 -33.03 -22.19
N LEU A 449 37.59 -32.54 -22.06
CA LEU A 449 36.52 -33.30 -21.41
C LEU A 449 36.07 -34.45 -22.32
N SER A 450 35.88 -35.63 -21.74
CA SER A 450 35.35 -36.83 -22.36
C SER A 450 33.82 -36.77 -22.47
N ALA A 451 33.25 -37.59 -23.37
CA ALA A 451 31.81 -37.80 -23.42
C ALA A 451 31.23 -38.35 -22.11
N GLN A 452 32.06 -39.13 -21.39
CA GLN A 452 31.66 -39.85 -20.18
C GLN A 452 31.92 -39.07 -18.89
N ASP A 453 32.51 -37.88 -18.98
CA ASP A 453 32.64 -37.02 -17.81
C ASP A 453 31.25 -36.61 -17.33
N THR A 454 31.10 -36.53 -16.01
CA THR A 454 29.81 -36.23 -15.38
C THR A 454 29.70 -34.76 -15.03
N VAL A 455 28.45 -34.31 -15.00
CA VAL A 455 28.03 -32.97 -14.57
C VAL A 455 26.81 -33.10 -13.67
N GLN A 456 26.74 -32.26 -12.63
CA GLN A 456 25.60 -32.22 -11.73
C GLN A 456 24.86 -30.89 -11.84
N GLU A 457 23.68 -30.91 -12.44
CA GLU A 457 22.77 -29.77 -12.52
C GLU A 457 22.31 -29.35 -11.11
N HIS A 458 22.21 -28.04 -10.92
CA HIS A 458 21.59 -27.39 -9.77
C HIS A 458 20.59 -26.37 -10.28
N ARG A 459 19.44 -26.26 -9.61
CA ARG A 459 18.32 -25.41 -10.08
C ARG A 459 18.14 -24.13 -9.29
N TYR A 460 19.00 -23.91 -8.30
CA TYR A 460 18.88 -22.80 -7.37
C TYR A 460 20.26 -22.26 -6.98
N LEU A 461 20.35 -20.94 -6.84
CA LEU A 461 21.55 -20.19 -6.51
C LEU A 461 21.23 -19.13 -5.45
N LYS A 462 21.93 -19.18 -4.31
CA LYS A 462 21.96 -18.11 -3.30
C LYS A 462 23.23 -17.28 -3.49
N VAL A 463 23.11 -15.95 -3.51
CA VAL A 463 24.25 -15.03 -3.61
C VAL A 463 24.18 -14.01 -2.48
N ASN A 464 25.15 -14.05 -1.57
CA ASN A 464 25.30 -13.09 -0.49
C ASN A 464 26.14 -11.88 -0.95
N TYR A 465 25.64 -10.67 -0.84
CA TYR A 465 26.37 -9.44 -1.18
C TYR A 465 26.13 -8.34 -0.15
N GLU A 466 27.04 -7.38 -0.09
CA GLU A 466 26.85 -6.15 0.66
C GLU A 466 26.07 -5.16 -0.22
N SER A 467 24.89 -4.75 0.24
CA SER A 467 24.07 -3.77 -0.46
C SER A 467 24.72 -2.39 -0.36
N VAL A 468 24.93 -1.72 -1.50
CA VAL A 468 25.50 -0.36 -1.54
C VAL A 468 24.49 0.72 -1.10
N VAL A 469 23.23 0.35 -0.86
CA VAL A 469 22.18 1.27 -0.41
C VAL A 469 22.25 1.47 1.10
N ASP A 470 22.47 0.38 1.85
CA ASP A 470 22.36 0.36 3.31
C ASP A 470 23.53 -0.36 4.01
N TRP A 471 24.51 -0.85 3.26
CA TRP A 471 25.73 -1.55 3.73
C TRP A 471 25.43 -2.81 4.57
N LYS A 472 24.26 -3.42 4.36
CA LYS A 472 23.89 -4.68 5.01
C LYS A 472 24.13 -5.87 4.10
N LEU A 473 24.46 -7.01 4.72
CA LEU A 473 24.50 -8.30 4.03
C LEU A 473 23.09 -8.68 3.56
N THR A 474 22.92 -8.82 2.26
CA THR A 474 21.67 -9.20 1.58
C THR A 474 21.90 -10.45 0.74
N THR A 475 20.86 -11.26 0.52
CA THR A 475 20.95 -12.52 -0.23
C THR A 475 19.98 -12.55 -1.41
N ASP A 476 20.49 -12.62 -2.64
CA ASP A 476 19.69 -12.85 -3.84
C ASP A 476 19.43 -14.35 -4.06
N HIS A 477 18.24 -14.66 -4.57
CA HIS A 477 17.73 -16.02 -4.73
C HIS A 477 17.35 -16.27 -6.19
N LEU A 478 18.23 -16.91 -6.96
CA LEU A 478 18.12 -17.11 -8.41
C LEU A 478 17.78 -18.56 -8.77
N ARG A 479 16.95 -18.77 -9.81
CA ARG A 479 16.43 -20.09 -10.21
C ARG A 479 16.57 -20.38 -11.70
N CYS A 480 16.85 -21.64 -12.02
CA CYS A 480 16.76 -22.23 -13.36
C CYS A 480 15.97 -23.53 -13.25
N ASN A 481 14.67 -23.48 -13.51
CA ASN A 481 13.78 -24.64 -13.42
C ASN A 481 13.05 -24.85 -14.76
N PRO A 482 13.24 -26.01 -15.42
CA PRO A 482 12.57 -26.32 -16.70
C PRO A 482 11.05 -26.46 -16.56
N SER A 483 10.52 -26.67 -15.36
CA SER A 483 9.08 -26.78 -15.09
C SER A 483 8.73 -26.14 -13.74
N PHE A 484 8.59 -24.82 -13.74
CA PHE A 484 8.05 -24.03 -12.64
C PHE A 484 6.62 -23.59 -12.99
N HIS A 485 5.61 -24.16 -12.33
CA HIS A 485 4.19 -24.00 -12.67
C HIS A 485 3.87 -24.34 -14.15
N GLY A 486 4.47 -25.44 -14.65
CA GLY A 486 4.25 -25.92 -16.02
C GLY A 486 4.91 -25.08 -17.12
N ARG A 487 5.81 -24.15 -16.76
CA ARG A 487 6.59 -23.33 -17.70
C ARG A 487 8.05 -23.29 -17.29
N GLU A 488 8.94 -23.07 -18.25
CA GLU A 488 10.35 -22.83 -17.96
C GLU A 488 10.52 -21.49 -17.21
N ARG A 489 11.28 -21.50 -16.11
CA ARG A 489 11.71 -20.31 -15.39
C ARG A 489 13.23 -20.27 -15.33
N CYS A 490 13.81 -19.24 -15.91
CA CYS A 490 15.23 -18.93 -15.83
C CYS A 490 15.36 -17.46 -15.44
N ASP A 491 15.93 -17.20 -14.27
CA ASP A 491 16.13 -15.84 -13.78
C ASP A 491 17.27 -15.14 -14.53
N TYR A 492 17.30 -13.81 -14.43
CA TYR A 492 18.26 -12.94 -15.09
C TYR A 492 19.22 -12.34 -14.07
N ALA A 493 20.43 -12.01 -14.50
CA ALA A 493 21.45 -11.38 -13.66
C ALA A 493 22.20 -10.28 -14.43
N LEU A 494 22.69 -9.29 -13.70
CA LEU A 494 23.70 -8.36 -14.18
C LEU A 494 25.07 -8.89 -13.77
N VAL A 495 25.91 -9.23 -14.73
CA VAL A 495 27.24 -9.78 -14.47
C VAL A 495 28.33 -8.84 -14.96
N ARG A 496 29.41 -8.74 -14.18
CA ARG A 496 30.61 -7.99 -14.58
C ARG A 496 31.48 -8.88 -15.47
N THR A 497 31.88 -8.34 -16.62
CA THR A 497 32.72 -8.99 -17.63
C THR A 497 33.83 -8.03 -18.07
N GLN A 498 34.75 -8.48 -18.91
CA GLN A 498 35.75 -7.62 -19.55
C GLN A 498 35.48 -7.54 -21.05
N ASP A 499 35.61 -6.35 -21.64
CA ASP A 499 35.56 -6.18 -23.09
C ASP A 499 36.88 -6.64 -23.76
N LYS A 500 36.96 -6.49 -25.09
CA LYS A 500 38.15 -6.90 -25.88
C LYS A 500 39.41 -6.12 -25.51
N ASP A 501 39.25 -4.94 -24.90
CA ASP A 501 40.33 -4.05 -24.52
C ASP A 501 40.66 -4.19 -23.01
N GLY A 502 39.99 -5.11 -22.32
CA GLY A 502 40.22 -5.40 -20.89
C GLY A 502 39.48 -4.46 -19.93
N ASN A 503 38.56 -3.63 -20.41
CA ASN A 503 37.77 -2.75 -19.54
C ASN A 503 36.59 -3.50 -18.92
N ASP A 504 36.28 -3.18 -17.65
CA ASP A 504 35.13 -3.72 -16.96
C ASP A 504 33.83 -3.27 -17.64
N LYS A 505 32.97 -4.24 -17.98
CA LYS A 505 31.66 -4.03 -18.57
C LYS A 505 30.62 -4.91 -17.90
N ASN A 506 29.54 -4.30 -17.43
CA ASN A 506 28.37 -5.05 -16.95
C ASN A 506 27.47 -5.42 -18.13
N ILE A 507 26.98 -6.65 -18.16
CA ILE A 507 26.03 -7.14 -19.16
C ILE A 507 24.86 -7.85 -18.48
N PHE A 508 23.67 -7.74 -19.07
CA PHE A 508 22.52 -8.53 -18.67
C PHE A 508 22.59 -9.93 -19.28
N VAL A 509 22.38 -10.94 -18.44
CA VAL A 509 22.37 -12.33 -18.85
C VAL A 509 21.13 -13.05 -18.33
N ARG A 510 20.66 -14.04 -19.10
CA ARG A 510 19.70 -15.05 -18.64
C ARG A 510 20.47 -16.30 -18.22
N ILE A 511 20.24 -16.81 -17.01
CA ILE A 511 20.92 -18.02 -16.53
C ILE A 511 20.18 -19.24 -17.08
N LEU A 512 20.83 -20.05 -17.91
CA LEU A 512 20.20 -21.19 -18.57
C LEU A 512 20.42 -22.50 -17.82
N PHE A 513 21.59 -22.68 -17.21
CA PHE A 513 21.97 -23.93 -16.56
C PHE A 513 23.03 -23.65 -15.49
N MET A 514 22.82 -24.12 -14.28
CA MET A 514 23.81 -24.03 -13.19
C MET A 514 24.25 -25.43 -12.82
N PHE A 515 25.54 -25.63 -12.60
CA PHE A 515 26.07 -26.96 -12.44
C PHE A 515 27.40 -26.99 -11.72
N LYS A 516 27.69 -28.14 -11.12
CA LYS A 516 29.01 -28.46 -10.58
C LYS A 516 29.77 -29.33 -11.56
N GLN A 517 31.02 -28.95 -11.82
CA GLN A 517 31.95 -29.71 -12.66
C GLN A 517 33.22 -30.04 -11.87
N SER A 518 33.54 -31.32 -11.76
CA SER A 518 34.81 -31.75 -11.18
C SER A 518 35.92 -31.74 -12.23
N VAL A 519 37.04 -31.12 -11.88
CA VAL A 519 38.27 -31.02 -12.69
C VAL A 519 39.45 -31.38 -11.79
N GLY A 520 40.00 -32.58 -11.97
CA GLY A 520 41.01 -33.11 -11.05
C GLY A 520 40.45 -33.29 -9.65
N CYS A 521 41.09 -32.70 -8.64
CA CYS A 521 40.65 -32.74 -7.24
C CYS A 521 39.73 -31.56 -6.85
N GLN A 522 39.37 -30.68 -7.78
CA GLN A 522 38.55 -29.49 -7.51
C GLN A 522 37.15 -29.65 -8.12
N THR A 523 36.16 -29.08 -7.44
CA THR A 523 34.79 -28.96 -7.96
C THR A 523 34.47 -27.49 -8.12
N LEU A 524 34.05 -27.13 -9.34
CA LEU A 524 33.76 -25.75 -9.73
C LEU A 524 32.25 -25.55 -9.81
N ASP A 525 31.78 -24.44 -9.25
CA ASP A 525 30.41 -23.97 -9.39
C ASP A 525 30.34 -23.08 -10.65
N LEU A 526 29.58 -23.51 -11.65
CA LEU A 526 29.55 -22.90 -12.98
C LEU A 526 28.12 -22.63 -13.43
N ALA A 527 27.97 -21.65 -14.32
CA ALA A 527 26.70 -21.36 -14.97
C ALA A 527 26.88 -21.14 -16.47
N LEU A 528 25.98 -21.72 -17.27
CA LEU A 528 25.78 -21.37 -18.67
C LEU A 528 24.76 -20.23 -18.73
N VAL A 529 25.16 -19.14 -19.37
CA VAL A 529 24.34 -17.93 -19.46
C VAL A 529 24.15 -17.50 -20.91
N LEU A 530 23.03 -16.83 -21.20
CA LEU A 530 22.72 -16.20 -22.47
C LEU A 530 22.82 -14.67 -22.30
N PRO A 531 23.80 -14.01 -22.92
CA PRO A 531 23.88 -12.55 -22.93
C PRO A 531 22.70 -11.92 -23.70
N LEU A 532 22.16 -10.83 -23.17
CA LEU A 532 21.02 -10.12 -23.76
C LEU A 532 21.41 -8.81 -24.47
N ASP A 533 22.48 -8.17 -24.00
CA ASP A 533 22.95 -6.85 -24.44
C ASP A 533 24.44 -6.86 -24.86
N SER A 534 24.99 -8.04 -25.14
CA SER A 534 26.31 -8.19 -25.76
C SER A 534 26.31 -9.28 -26.84
N LEU A 535 27.06 -9.04 -27.92
CA LEU A 535 27.17 -9.96 -29.05
C LEU A 535 28.01 -11.19 -28.66
N THR A 536 27.49 -12.38 -28.92
CA THR A 536 28.19 -13.65 -28.69
C THR A 536 29.04 -14.02 -29.90
N GLY A 537 30.38 -13.86 -29.81
CA GLY A 537 31.36 -14.38 -30.77
C GLY A 537 32.30 -13.34 -31.39
N SER A 538 33.50 -13.78 -31.77
CA SER A 538 34.45 -13.00 -32.57
C SER A 538 33.87 -12.74 -33.96
N GLN A 539 33.74 -11.47 -34.36
CA GLN A 539 33.55 -11.11 -35.77
C GLN A 539 34.70 -11.72 -36.57
N HIS A 540 34.39 -12.67 -37.46
CA HIS A 540 35.16 -12.76 -38.68
C HIS A 540 34.89 -11.46 -39.45
N SER A 541 35.93 -10.65 -39.66
CA SER A 541 35.86 -9.57 -40.64
C SER A 541 35.54 -10.21 -41.98
N VAL A 542 34.31 -10.05 -42.45
CA VAL A 542 34.02 -10.26 -43.86
C VAL A 542 34.63 -9.06 -44.57
N ASP A 543 35.59 -9.36 -45.43
CA ASP A 543 36.33 -8.40 -46.24
C ASP A 543 35.39 -7.37 -46.89
N ARG A 544 35.70 -6.10 -46.65
CA ARG A 544 35.43 -5.06 -47.63
C ARG A 544 36.42 -5.29 -48.76
N ASP A 545 35.95 -5.91 -49.84
CA ASP A 545 36.23 -5.52 -51.23
C ASP A 545 35.81 -6.64 -52.20
N LEU A 546 34.60 -6.49 -52.77
CA LEU A 546 34.16 -6.71 -54.16
C LEU A 546 32.66 -7.04 -54.25
#